data_AF-A0A3Q7ICT4-F1
#
_entry.id   AF-A0A3Q7ICT4-F1
#
_cell.length_a   1.000
_cell.length_b   1.000
_cell.length_c   1.000
_cell.angle_alpha   90.00
_cell.angle_beta   90.00
_cell.angle_gamma   90.00
#
_symmetry.space_group_name_H-M   'P 1'
#
loop_
_entity.id
_entity.type
_entity.pdbx_description
1 polymer ?
#
loop_
_entity_poly.entity_id
_entity_poly.type
_entity_poly.pdbx_seq_one_letter_code
_entity_poly.pdbx_strand_id
1 'polypeptide(L)' 'MEFDVECSKCFKWLYIPTEERYEKIREHLLECPLYCEDAREWRPSISCNDIPDITRKEKKYGHLISLVFLSLIQDGNEL' A
#
# COMPACT_ATOMS: atom_id res chain seq x y z
N MET A 1 13.44 -6.59 -7.51
CA MET A 1 12.35 -6.60 -6.52
C MET A 1 11.94 -5.15 -6.35
N GLU A 2 10.67 -4.84 -6.58
CA GLU A 2 10.10 -3.54 -6.27
C GLU A 2 9.34 -3.71 -4.97
N PHE A 3 9.61 -2.86 -3.97
CA PHE A 3 8.92 -2.87 -2.69
C PHE A 3 7.87 -1.77 -2.70
N ASP A 4 6.61 -2.15 -2.69
CA ASP A 4 5.52 -1.21 -2.80
C ASP A 4 4.28 -1.70 -2.07
N VAL A 5 3.56 -0.75 -1.48
CA VAL A 5 2.35 -1.02 -0.71
C VAL A 5 1.28 -0.03 -1.16
N GLU A 6 0.04 -0.50 -1.26
CA GLU A 6 -1.09 0.34 -1.60
C GLU A 6 -1.58 1.11 -0.37
N CYS A 7 -1.78 2.42 -0.51
CA CYS A 7 -2.37 3.23 0.54
C CYS A 7 -3.84 2.84 0.75
N SER A 8 -4.22 2.52 1.99
CA SER A 8 -5.58 2.06 2.32
C SER A 8 -6.65 3.16 2.27
N LYS A 9 -6.27 4.42 2.04
CA LYS A 9 -7.20 5.57 1.93
C LYS A 9 -7.46 6.00 0.49
N CYS A 10 -6.42 6.11 -0.34
CA CYS A 10 -6.54 6.60 -1.71
C CYS A 10 -6.17 5.56 -2.78
N PHE A 11 -5.83 4.35 -2.37
CA PHE A 11 -5.52 3.21 -3.25
C PHE A 11 -4.35 3.47 -4.21
N LYS A 12 -3.47 4.41 -3.87
CA LYS A 12 -2.27 4.69 -4.65
C LYS A 12 -1.09 3.89 -4.12
N TRP A 13 -0.23 3.44 -5.02
CA TRP A 13 0.95 2.66 -4.68
C TRP A 13 2.07 3.57 -4.21
N LEU A 14 2.64 3.20 -3.07
CA LEU A 14 3.74 3.88 -2.40
C LEU A 14 5.00 3.05 -2.54
N TYR A 15 6.11 3.68 -2.93
CA TYR A 15 7.42 3.02 -2.93
C TYR A 15 7.99 2.93 -1.50
N ILE A 16 8.46 1.74 -1.14
CA ILE A 16 9.11 1.47 0.14
C ILE A 16 10.63 1.34 -0.09
N PRO A 17 11.47 2.16 0.59
CA PRO A 17 12.89 2.28 0.24
C PRO A 17 13.76 1.07 0.59
N THR A 18 13.27 0.18 1.46
CA THR A 18 14.06 -0.94 1.98
C THR A 18 13.18 -2.18 2.17
N GLU A 19 13.74 -3.37 1.94
CA GLU A 19 13.08 -4.66 2.18
C GLU A 19 12.61 -4.82 3.63
N GLU A 20 13.46 -4.52 4.61
CA GLU A 20 13.13 -4.64 6.04
C GLU A 20 11.85 -3.85 6.40
N ARG A 21 11.75 -2.62 5.91
CA ARG A 21 10.57 -1.79 6.11
C ARG A 21 9.35 -2.37 5.42
N TYR A 22 9.51 -2.89 4.20
CA TYR A 22 8.43 -3.51 3.46
C TYR A 22 7.89 -4.73 4.20
N GLU A 23 8.75 -5.62 4.68
CA GLU A 23 8.33 -6.79 5.46
C GLU A 23 7.62 -6.39 6.76
N LYS A 24 8.16 -5.41 7.51
CA LYS A 24 7.50 -4.88 8.72
C LYS A 24 6.09 -4.37 8.44
N ILE A 25 5.92 -3.61 7.36
CA ILE A 25 4.61 -3.12 6.93
C ILE A 25 3.72 -4.31 6.53
N ARG A 26 4.24 -5.23 5.72
CA ARG A 26 3.50 -6.40 5.21
C ARG A 26 2.99 -7.31 6.32
N GLU A 27 3.79 -7.56 7.35
CA GLU A 27 3.43 -8.40 8.50
C GLU A 27 2.28 -7.81 9.32
N HIS A 28 2.15 -6.49 9.37
CA HIS A 28 1.15 -5.79 10.19
C HIS A 28 0.07 -5.09 9.37
N LEU A 29 0.03 -5.28 8.04
CA LEU A 29 -0.78 -4.44 7.15
C LEU A 29 -2.30 -4.56 7.40
N LEU A 30 -2.77 -5.69 7.93
CA LEU A 30 -4.17 -5.90 8.30
C LEU A 30 -4.55 -5.17 9.60
N GLU A 31 -3.62 -5.07 10.56
CA GLU A 31 -3.84 -4.43 11.86
C GLU A 31 -3.51 -2.93 11.83
N CYS A 32 -2.52 -2.57 11.01
CA CYS A 32 -2.00 -1.22 10.83
C CYS A 32 -1.96 -0.92 9.31
N PRO A 33 -3.10 -0.51 8.73
CA PRO A 33 -3.17 -0.13 7.32
C PRO A 33 -2.20 1.01 7.02
N LEU A 34 -1.57 0.98 5.85
CA LEU A 34 -0.61 2.01 5.46
C LEU A 34 -1.33 3.22 4.82
N TYR A 35 -1.05 4.41 5.32
CA TYR A 35 -1.48 5.67 4.73
C TYR A 35 -0.32 6.43 4.08
N CYS A 36 -0.64 7.34 3.16
CA CYS A 36 0.37 8.23 2.56
C CYS A 36 1.07 9.03 3.65
N GLU A 37 0.32 9.49 4.65
CA GLU A 37 0.84 10.28 5.76
C GLU A 37 1.91 9.52 6.57
N ASP A 38 1.81 8.19 6.70
CA ASP A 38 2.83 7.35 7.36
C ASP A 38 4.12 7.30 6.53
N ALA A 39 3.99 7.39 5.20
CA ALA A 39 5.12 7.48 4.29
C ALA A 39 5.94 8.76 4.42
N ARG A 40 5.48 9.75 5.19
CA ARG A 40 6.25 10.97 5.49
C ARG A 40 7.54 10.69 6.27
N GLU A 41 7.65 9.55 6.94
CA GLU A 41 8.89 9.14 7.61
C GLU A 41 10.06 9.00 6.61
N TRP A 42 9.80 8.63 5.35
CA TRP A 42 10.83 8.54 4.30
C TRP A 42 10.58 9.45 3.09
N ARG A 43 9.37 10.00 2.94
CA ARG A 43 9.01 10.95 1.88
C ARG A 43 8.20 12.12 2.46
N PRO A 44 8.86 13.16 3.02
CA PRO A 44 8.23 14.16 3.89
C PRO A 44 7.03 14.92 3.30
N SER A 45 7.00 15.12 1.98
CA SER A 45 5.96 15.90 1.30
C SER A 45 4.77 15.08 0.80
N ILE A 46 4.73 13.78 1.06
CA ILE A 46 3.70 12.91 0.49
C ILE A 46 2.34 13.09 1.19
N SER A 47 1.29 12.99 0.39
CA SER A 47 -0.12 13.10 0.74
C SER A 47 -0.96 12.26 -0.21
N CYS A 48 -2.22 12.00 0.16
CA CYS A 48 -3.17 11.31 -0.73
C CYS A 48 -3.48 12.09 -2.03
N ASN A 49 -3.20 13.40 -2.07
CA ASN A 49 -3.46 14.25 -3.24
C ASN A 49 -2.31 14.25 -4.26
N ASP A 50 -1.14 13.71 -3.89
CA ASP A 50 -0.03 13.62 -4.84
C ASP A 50 -0.24 12.49 -5.85
N ILE A 51 0.37 12.66 -7.01
CA ILE A 51 0.43 11.63 -8.06
C ILE A 51 1.03 10.34 -7.47
N PRO A 52 0.50 9.15 -7.80
CA PRO A 52 1.10 7.87 -7.40
C PRO A 52 2.55 7.76 -7.84
N ASP A 53 3.38 7.13 -7.00
CA ASP A 53 4.77 6.82 -7.39
C ASP A 53 4.83 5.77 -8.49
N ILE A 54 3.81 4.91 -8.55
CA ILE A 54 3.72 3.82 -9.53
C ILE A 54 2.28 3.77 -10.06
N THR A 55 2.11 3.80 -11.37
CA THR A 55 0.77 3.73 -11.97
C THR A 55 0.28 2.28 -12.04
N ARG A 56 -1.05 2.08 -11.91
CA ARG A 56 -1.67 0.74 -11.96
C ARG A 56 -1.33 -0.06 -13.23
N LYS A 57 -1.04 0.61 -14.35
CA LYS A 57 -0.66 -0.04 -15.61
C LYS A 57 0.75 -0.63 -15.58
N GLU A 58 1.62 -0.10 -14.71
CA GLU A 58 2.99 -0.58 -14.55
C GLU A 58 3.07 -1.81 -13.64
N LYS A 59 2.01 -2.09 -12.85
CA LYS A 59 1.92 -3.27 -11.99
C LYS A 59 1.51 -4.51 -12.77
N LYS A 60 2.50 -5.30 -13.22
CA LYS A 60 2.28 -6.60 -13.89
C LYS A 60 1.74 -7.71 -12.95
N TYR A 61 1.98 -7.59 -11.64
CA TYR A 61 1.60 -8.58 -10.61
C TYR A 61 0.82 -8.01 -9.40
N GLY A 62 0.68 -6.67 -9.30
CA GLY A 62 -0.01 -6.02 -8.16
C GLY A 62 -1.50 -6.33 -8.04
N HIS A 63 -2.12 -6.81 -9.13
CA HIS A 63 -3.51 -7.27 -9.14
C HIS A 63 -3.74 -8.49 -8.23
N LEU A 64 -2.74 -9.36 -8.01
CA LEU A 64 -2.92 -10.55 -7.18
C LEU A 64 -2.84 -10.24 -5.68
N ILE A 65 -2.03 -9.24 -5.26
CA ILE A 65 -1.98 -8.78 -3.86
C ILE A 65 -3.22 -7.93 -3.53
N SER A 66 -3.65 -7.07 -4.46
CA SER A 66 -4.89 -6.29 -4.33
C SER A 66 -6.13 -7.19 -4.20
N LEU A 67 -6.20 -8.32 -4.89
CA LEU A 67 -7.34 -9.26 -4.76
C LEU A 67 -7.38 -9.95 -3.39
N VAL A 68 -6.25 -10.30 -2.78
CA VAL A 68 -6.24 -10.87 -1.42
C VAL A 68 -6.70 -9.81 -0.42
N PHE A 69 -6.23 -8.57 -0.56
CA PHE A 69 -6.66 -7.44 0.27
C PHE A 69 -8.15 -7.07 0.08
N LEU A 70 -8.65 -7.03 -1.15
CA LEU A 70 -10.05 -6.73 -1.46
C LEU A 70 -11.00 -7.84 -0.97
N SER A 71 -10.61 -9.11 -1.10
CA SER A 71 -11.45 -10.23 -0.63
C SER A 71 -11.58 -10.22 0.90
N LEU A 72 -10.49 -9.95 1.63
CA LEU A 72 -10.51 -9.86 3.10
C LEU A 72 -11.31 -8.65 3.62
N ILE A 73 -11.33 -7.53 2.89
CA ILE A 73 -12.19 -6.38 3.23
C ILE A 73 -13.66 -6.65 2.87
N GLN A 74 -13.95 -7.45 1.84
CA GLN A 74 -15.30 -7.86 1.48
C GLN A 74 -15.92 -8.83 2.51
N ASP A 75 -15.13 -9.71 3.12
CA ASP A 75 -15.57 -10.60 4.20
C ASP A 75 -15.86 -9.85 5.52
N GLY A 76 -15.35 -8.61 5.67
CA GLY A 76 -15.55 -7.77 6.86
C GLY A 76 -16.79 -6.87 6.83
N ASN A 77 -17.62 -6.95 5.77
CA ASN A 77 -18.85 -6.15 5.64
C ASN A 77 -20.12 -7.02 5.61
N GLU A 78 -20.09 -8.16 6.31
CA GLU A 78 -21.29 -8.82 6.84
C GLU A 78 -21.34 -8.62 8.36
N LEU A 79 -21.88 -7.48 8.80
CA LEU A 79 -22.69 -7.28 10.02
C LEU A 79 -23.33 -5.89 10.03
#